data_AF-A0A7C6FA54-F1
#
_entry.id   AF-A0A7C6FA54-F1
#
_cell.length_a   1.000
_cell.length_b   1.000
_cell.length_c   1.000
_cell.angle_alpha   90.00
_cell.angle_beta   90.00
_cell.angle_gamma   90.00
#
_symmetry.space_group_name_H-M   'P 1'
#
loop_
_entity.id
_entity.type
_entity.pdbx_description
1 polymer ?
#
loop_
_entity_poly.entity_id
_entity_poly.type
_entity_poly.pdbx_seq_one_letter_code
_entity_poly.pdbx_strand_id
1 'polypeptide(L)' 'MGRSRYKIYEPTHPHFLTCTVLHWLPIFTNQDSVQIIIDSLTHLQKSDNLTIFAYVILENHLHL' A
#
# COMPACT_ATOMS: atom_id res chain seq x y z
N MET A 1 14.94 14.69 12.60
CA MET A 1 13.69 14.49 13.37
C MET A 1 12.96 13.27 12.84
N GLY A 2 13.21 12.10 13.46
CA GLY A 2 12.49 10.87 13.13
C GLY A 2 11.02 11.05 13.44
N ARG A 3 10.19 11.05 12.40
CA ARG A 3 8.76 11.23 12.51
C ARG A 3 8.16 9.96 13.11
N SER A 4 7.82 10.01 14.41
CA SER A 4 7.04 8.99 15.15
C SER A 4 5.57 8.90 14.67
N ARG A 5 5.33 9.03 13.37
CA ARG A 5 4.04 9.42 12.79
C ARG A 5 3.12 8.28 12.42
N TYR A 6 3.56 7.04 12.55
CA TYR A 6 2.71 5.88 12.32
C TYR A 6 2.48 5.19 13.65
N LYS A 7 1.52 5.72 14.42
CA LYS A 7 0.98 5.05 15.59
C LYS A 7 -0.36 4.45 15.21
N ILE A 8 -0.45 3.13 15.35
CA ILE A 8 -1.71 2.39 15.24
C ILE A 8 -2.33 2.40 16.63
N TYR A 9 -3.42 3.14 16.79
CA TYR A 9 -4.15 3.20 18.06
C TYR A 9 -5.18 2.08 18.17
N GLU A 10 -5.74 1.63 17.03
CA GLU A 10 -6.85 0.68 16.97
C GLU A 10 -6.45 -0.58 16.18
N PRO A 11 -5.59 -1.46 16.71
CA PRO A 11 -4.96 -2.55 15.95
C PRO A 11 -5.94 -3.61 15.41
N THR A 12 -7.19 -3.61 15.89
CA THR A 12 -8.23 -4.58 15.51
C THR A 12 -9.21 -4.06 14.46
N HIS A 13 -9.13 -2.78 14.09
CA HIS A 13 -10.04 -2.15 13.13
C HIS A 13 -9.39 -2.00 11.75
N PRO A 14 -10.15 -2.04 10.64
CA PRO A 14 -9.62 -1.72 9.31
C PRO A 14 -9.07 -0.30 9.27
N HIS A 15 -7.99 -0.10 8.50
CA HIS A 15 -7.32 1.20 8.35
C HIS A 15 -7.26 1.56 6.87
N PHE A 16 -7.57 2.82 6.55
CA PHE A 16 -7.36 3.36 5.21
C PHE A 16 -5.92 3.86 5.06
N LEU A 17 -5.24 3.41 4.01
CA LEU A 17 -3.87 3.78 3.71
C LEU A 17 -3.78 4.50 2.37
N THR A 18 -2.93 5.52 2.33
CA THR A 18 -2.50 6.18 1.08
C THR A 18 -0.99 6.06 0.98
N CYS A 19 -0.51 5.43 -0.08
CA CYS A 19 0.92 5.35 -0.37
C CYS A 19 1.22 6.14 -1.64
N THR A 20 2.05 7.18 -1.53
CA THR A 20 2.41 8.06 -2.64
C THR A 20 3.87 7.84 -3.04
N VAL A 21 4.12 7.70 -4.33
CA VAL A 21 5.47 7.62 -4.89
C VAL A 21 6.22 8.92 -4.61
N LEU A 22 7.50 8.81 -4.26
CA LEU A 22 8.34 9.97 -3.98
C LEU A 22 8.35 10.92 -5.19
N HIS A 23 8.24 12.22 -4.92
CA HIS A 23 8.14 13.28 -5.93
C HIS A 23 6.97 13.12 -6.92
N TRP A 24 5.95 12.32 -6.57
CA TRP A 24 4.76 12.09 -7.41
C TRP A 24 5.08 11.48 -8.78
N LEU A 25 6.21 10.78 -8.88
CA LEU A 25 6.62 10.14 -10.14
C LEU A 25 5.58 9.10 -10.57
N PRO A 26 5.20 9.04 -11.85
CA PRO A 26 4.13 8.16 -12.34
C PRO A 26 4.61 6.72 -12.58
N ILE A 27 5.25 6.11 -11.58
CA ILE A 27 5.90 4.78 -11.70
C ILE A 27 4.88 3.66 -11.98
N PHE A 28 3.64 3.82 -11.52
CA PHE A 28 2.58 2.82 -11.68
C PHE A 28 1.90 2.87 -13.05
N THR A 29 2.40 3.70 -13.98
CA THR A 29 2.05 3.59 -15.41
C THR A 29 2.72 2.38 -16.07
N ASN A 30 3.81 1.87 -15.50
CA ASN A 30 4.44 0.62 -15.93
C ASN A 30 3.76 -0.58 -15.27
N GLN A 31 3.26 -1.51 -16.09
CA GLN A 31 2.60 -2.74 -15.62
C GLN A 31 3.52 -3.61 -14.77
N ASP A 32 4.82 -3.70 -15.09
CA ASP A 32 5.77 -4.51 -14.31
C ASP A 32 5.89 -4.00 -12.88
N SER A 33 5.93 -2.67 -12.71
CA SER A 33 5.95 -2.02 -11.39
C SER A 33 4.67 -2.33 -10.60
N VAL A 34 3.51 -2.29 -11.26
CA VAL A 34 2.22 -2.62 -10.64
C VAL A 34 2.16 -4.09 -10.24
N GLN A 35 2.68 -4.99 -11.08
CA GLN A 35 2.70 -6.42 -10.81
C GLN A 35 3.51 -6.75 -9.56
N ILE A 36 4.65 -6.09 -9.34
CA ILE A 36 5.45 -6.23 -8.11
C ILE A 36 4.62 -5.91 -6.86
N ILE A 37 3.79 -4.85 -6.92
CA ILE A 37 2.90 -4.48 -5.79
C ILE A 37 1.84 -5.56 -5.57
N ILE A 38 1.18 -6.03 -6.63
CA ILE A 38 0.13 -7.07 -6.55
C ILE A 38 0.70 -8.37 -5.99
N ASP A 39 1.87 -8.80 -6.46
CA ASP A 39 2.54 -10.01 -5.99
C ASP A 39 2.94 -9.88 -4.52
N SER A 40 3.42 -8.71 -4.10
CA SER A 40 3.76 -8.43 -2.71
C SER A 40 2.53 -8.47 -1.79
N LEU A 41 1.42 -7.84 -2.20
CA LEU A 41 0.16 -7.88 -1.46
C LEU A 41 -0.37 -9.32 -1.38
N THR A 42 -0.35 -10.06 -2.49
CA THR A 42 -0.78 -11.46 -2.54
C THR A 42 0.06 -12.34 -1.63
N HIS A 43 1.37 -12.09 -1.56
CA HIS A 43 2.26 -12.79 -0.64
C HIS A 43 1.85 -12.51 0.82
N LEU A 44 1.69 -11.25 1.19
CA LEU A 44 1.30 -10.84 2.56
C LEU A 44 -0.07 -11.37 2.98
N GLN A 45 -1.04 -11.47 2.05
CA GLN A 45 -2.33 -12.10 2.33
C GLN A 45 -2.18 -13.59 2.68
N LYS A 46 -1.18 -14.29 2.11
CA LYS A 46 -0.92 -15.72 2.34
C LYS A 46 -0.01 -15.97 3.55
N SER A 47 0.97 -15.10 3.82
CA SER A 47 2.00 -15.30 4.85
C SER A 47 1.68 -14.61 6.18
N ASP A 48 1.07 -13.42 6.15
CA ASP A 48 0.99 -12.50 7.29
C ASP A 48 -0.44 -12.12 7.69
N ASN A 49 -1.44 -12.90 7.25
CA ASN A 49 -2.87 -12.67 7.53
C ASN A 49 -3.35 -11.24 7.19
N LEU A 50 -2.72 -10.57 6.22
CA LEU A 50 -3.15 -9.26 5.76
C LEU A 50 -4.55 -9.39 5.12
N THR A 51 -5.54 -8.70 5.66
CA THR A 51 -6.88 -8.63 5.07
C THR A 51 -7.01 -7.33 4.29
N ILE A 52 -7.22 -7.42 2.98
CA ILE A 52 -7.42 -6.27 2.09
C ILE A 52 -8.91 -6.19 1.76
N PHE A 53 -9.56 -5.09 2.13
CA PHE A 53 -10.99 -4.89 1.88
C PHE A 53 -11.25 -4.30 0.50
N ALA A 54 -10.43 -3.35 0.05
CA ALA A 54 -10.48 -2.75 -1.27
C ALA A 54 -9.11 -2.15 -1.61
N TYR A 55 -8.81 -1.92 -2.89
CA TYR A 55 -7.66 -1.12 -3.27
C TYR A 55 -7.86 -0.48 -4.65
N VAL A 56 -7.13 0.61 -4.91
CA VAL A 56 -6.98 1.20 -6.23
C VAL A 56 -5.54 1.65 -6.43
N ILE A 57 -4.99 1.41 -7.61
CA ILE A 57 -3.66 1.85 -8.00
C ILE A 57 -3.83 2.88 -9.11
N LEU A 58 -3.39 4.11 -8.84
CA LEU A 58 -3.33 5.21 -9.79
C LEU A 58 -1.88 5.37 -10.28
N GLU A 59 -1.61 6.32 -11.16
CA GLU A 59 -0.29 6.50 -11.79
C GLU A 59 0.87 6.73 -10.80
N ASN A 60 0.64 7.39 -9.66
CA ASN A 60 1.67 7.81 -8.71
C ASN A 60 1.32 7.55 -7.23
N HIS A 61 0.17 6.94 -6.94
CA HIS A 61 -0.23 6.55 -5.60
C HIS A 61 -1.20 5.38 -5.63
N LEU A 62 -1.37 4.74 -4.48
CA LEU A 62 -2.38 3.71 -4.28
C LEU A 62 -3.10 3.92 -2.96
N HIS A 63 -4.33 3.43 -2.91
CA HIS A 63 -5.15 3.36 -1.70
C HIS A 63 -5.47 1.91 -1.36
N LEU A 64 -5.48 1.59 -0.06
CA LEU A 64 -5.79 0.29 0.54
C LEU A 64 -6.75 0.48 1.73
#